data_AF-A0A1B6L6Q1-F1
#
_entry.id   AF-A0A1B6L6Q1-F1
#
_cell.length_a   1.000
_cell.length_b   1.000
_cell.length_c   1.000
_cell.angle_alpha   90.00
_cell.angle_beta   90.00
_cell.angle_gamma   90.00
#
_symmetry.space_group_name_H-M   'P 1'
#
loop_
_entity.id
_entity.type
_entity.pdbx_description
1 polymer ?
#
loop_
_entity_poly.entity_id
_entity_poly.type
_entity_poly.pdbx_seq_one_letter_code
_entity_poly.pdbx_strand_id
1 'polypeptide(L)'
;MFSAVIGVMLLSAHSVHSQDNERCYRGSCDSGQCCRTQEVDNLDGTNPSCQPLQQMGEFCSEELNEDLDAYEGWCPCEDGLFCQDNQCTLAEEFESLIY
;
A
#
# COMPACT_ATOMS: atom_id res chain seq x y z
N MET A 1 9.46 24.89 -41.04
CA MET A 1 10.17 23.77 -40.39
C MET A 1 10.07 24.02 -38.89
N PHE A 2 9.07 23.43 -38.21
CA PHE A 2 8.89 23.59 -36.77
C PHE A 2 9.05 22.24 -36.11
N SER A 3 10.08 22.14 -35.28
CA SER A 3 10.47 20.96 -34.52
C SER A 3 9.35 20.51 -33.59
N ALA A 4 8.89 19.28 -33.77
CA ALA A 4 8.02 18.62 -32.81
C ALA A 4 8.87 18.19 -31.60
N VAL A 5 8.65 18.83 -30.46
CA VAL A 5 9.17 18.38 -29.18
C VAL A 5 8.24 17.25 -28.70
N ILE A 6 8.70 16.01 -28.86
CA ILE A 6 8.01 14.83 -28.33
C ILE A 6 8.34 14.78 -26.84
N GLY A 7 7.43 15.32 -26.03
CA GLY A 7 7.44 15.14 -24.58
C GLY A 7 7.12 13.68 -24.27
N VAL A 8 8.14 12.92 -23.87
CA VAL A 8 7.96 11.57 -23.33
C VAL A 8 7.37 11.74 -21.92
N MET A 9 6.05 11.64 -21.82
CA MET A 9 5.38 11.44 -20.54
C MET A 9 5.90 10.12 -19.97
N LEU A 10 6.78 10.21 -18.96
CA LEU A 10 7.16 9.09 -18.11
C LEU A 10 5.90 8.65 -17.35
N LEU A 11 5.19 7.66 -17.89
CA LEU A 11 4.28 6.89 -17.08
C LEU A 11 5.15 6.19 -16.03
N SER A 12 5.04 6.63 -14.79
CA SER A 12 5.48 5.85 -13.64
C SER A 12 4.81 4.49 -13.78
N ALA A 13 5.57 3.50 -14.26
CA ALA A 13 5.12 2.12 -14.30
C ALA A 13 4.99 1.70 -12.84
N HIS A 14 3.77 1.74 -12.31
CA HIS A 14 3.43 1.00 -11.11
C HIS A 14 3.63 -0.45 -11.53
N SER A 15 4.78 -0.99 -11.16
CA SER A 15 5.15 -2.37 -11.42
C SER A 15 4.22 -3.21 -10.56
N VAL A 16 3.01 -3.47 -11.05
CA VAL A 16 2.18 -4.58 -10.57
C VAL A 16 2.96 -5.81 -10.99
N HIS A 17 3.91 -6.21 -10.14
CA HIS A 17 4.57 -7.49 -10.26
C HIS A 17 3.48 -8.52 -10.02
N SER A 18 2.86 -8.96 -11.12
CA SER A 18 1.94 -10.09 -11.12
C SER A 18 2.81 -11.31 -10.83
N GLN A 19 3.03 -11.58 -9.55
CA GLN A 19 3.53 -12.88 -9.10
C GLN A 19 2.42 -13.87 -9.42
N ASP A 20 2.71 -14.76 -10.37
CA ASP A 20 1.98 -15.97 -10.68
C ASP A 20 1.41 -16.61 -9.41
N ASN A 21 0.08 -16.68 -9.26
CA ASN A 21 -0.70 -17.68 -8.50
C ASN A 21 -0.26 -18.09 -7.07
N GLU A 22 0.66 -17.36 -6.44
CA GLU A 22 1.21 -17.65 -5.12
C GLU A 22 0.77 -16.55 -4.16
N ARG A 23 -0.16 -16.93 -3.29
CA ARG A 23 -0.68 -16.10 -2.20
C ARG A 23 0.49 -15.49 -1.40
N CYS A 24 0.45 -14.17 -1.16
CA CYS A 24 1.42 -13.54 -0.26
C CYS A 24 1.09 -13.80 1.21
N TYR A 25 2.07 -13.58 2.09
CA TYR A 25 1.92 -13.56 3.55
C TYR A 25 2.73 -12.40 4.13
N ARG A 26 2.58 -12.13 5.42
CA ARG A 26 3.25 -11.02 6.10
C ARG A 26 4.77 -11.13 5.94
N GLY A 27 5.36 -10.12 5.31
CA GLY A 27 6.81 -10.05 5.05
C GLY A 27 7.29 -10.84 3.84
N SER A 28 6.40 -11.42 3.03
CA SER A 28 6.78 -12.09 1.77
C SER A 28 6.95 -11.13 0.58
N CYS A 29 6.49 -9.89 0.72
CA CYS A 29 6.54 -8.87 -0.33
C CYS A 29 7.86 -8.09 -0.29
N ASP A 30 8.19 -7.43 -1.40
CA ASP A 30 9.37 -6.57 -1.50
C ASP A 30 9.29 -5.37 -0.54
N SER A 31 10.44 -4.75 -0.27
CA SER A 31 10.50 -3.52 0.53
C SER A 31 9.61 -2.43 -0.07
N GLY A 32 8.83 -1.75 0.78
CA GLY A 32 7.84 -0.77 0.32
C GLY A 32 6.48 -1.37 -0.04
N GLN A 33 6.26 -2.67 0.20
CA GLN A 33 4.98 -3.34 -0.03
C GLN A 33 4.51 -4.11 1.20
N CYS A 34 3.20 -4.29 1.31
CA CYS A 34 2.54 -5.13 2.29
C CYS A 34 1.72 -6.22 1.60
N CYS A 35 1.48 -7.31 2.29
CA CYS A 35 0.54 -8.33 1.84
C CYS A 35 -0.87 -7.99 2.32
N ARG A 36 -1.80 -7.66 1.41
CA ARG A 36 -3.15 -7.20 1.75
C ARG A 36 -4.21 -8.10 1.12
N THR A 37 -5.25 -8.40 1.90
CA THR A 37 -6.47 -9.04 1.41
C THR A 37 -7.21 -8.09 0.47
N GLN A 38 -7.48 -8.56 -0.75
CA GLN A 38 -8.39 -7.86 -1.66
C GLN A 38 -9.72 -8.60 -1.63
N GLU A 39 -10.77 -7.89 -1.24
CA GLU A 39 -12.14 -8.39 -1.41
C GLU A 39 -12.42 -8.43 -2.91
N VAL A 40 -12.42 -9.63 -3.47
CA VAL A 40 -12.89 -9.85 -4.84
C VAL A 40 -14.39 -10.05 -4.78
N ASP A 41 -15.13 -9.07 -5.27
CA ASP A 41 -16.59 -9.14 -5.42
C ASP A 41 -17.00 -10.50 -6.04
N ASN A 42 -17.79 -11.28 -5.28
CA ASN A 42 -18.48 -12.51 -5.72
C ASN A 42 -17.66 -13.82 -5.83
N LEU A 43 -16.51 -13.96 -5.17
CA LEU A 43 -15.86 -15.27 -5.03
C LEU A 43 -15.44 -15.50 -3.56
N ASP A 44 -15.79 -16.68 -3.02
CA ASP A 44 -15.44 -17.23 -1.68
C ASP A 44 -13.91 -17.37 -1.43
N GLY A 45 -13.09 -16.54 -2.05
CA GLY A 45 -11.63 -16.61 -2.00
C GLY A 45 -11.05 -15.23 -1.80
N THR A 46 -10.77 -14.88 -0.55
CA THR A 46 -9.87 -13.77 -0.24
C THR A 46 -8.46 -14.16 -0.65
N ASN A 47 -7.98 -13.61 -1.76
CA ASN A 47 -6.62 -13.87 -2.25
C ASN A 47 -5.73 -12.66 -1.92
N PRO A 48 -4.92 -12.73 -0.85
CA PRO A 48 -4.05 -11.62 -0.51
C PRO A 48 -2.94 -11.45 -1.55
N SER A 49 -2.60 -10.20 -1.83
CA SER A 49 -1.63 -9.80 -2.84
C SER A 49 -0.73 -8.68 -2.30
N CYS A 50 0.48 -8.59 -2.85
CA CYS A 50 1.40 -7.51 -2.50
C CYS A 50 0.88 -6.17 -3.03
N GLN A 51 0.66 -5.23 -2.14
CA GLN A 51 0.20 -3.87 -2.40
C GLN A 51 1.23 -2.88 -1.86
N PRO A 52 1.37 -1.69 -2.44
CA PRO A 52 2.29 -0.67 -1.90
C PRO A 52 1.87 -0.23 -0.49
N LEU A 53 2.86 0.15 0.32
CA LEU A 53 2.62 0.84 1.60
C LEU A 53 1.89 2.17 1.37
N GLN A 54 1.14 2.61 2.37
CA GLN A 54 0.36 3.84 2.31
C GLN A 54 1.25 5.08 2.53
N GLN A 55 1.06 6.10 1.71
CA GLN A 55 1.80 7.35 1.76
C GLN A 55 1.13 8.36 2.68
N MET A 56 1.79 9.50 2.94
CA MET A 56 1.28 10.60 3.75
C MET A 56 -0.14 11.03 3.32
N GLY A 57 -1.06 11.05 4.28
CA GLY A 57 -2.47 11.40 4.07
C GLY A 57 -3.33 10.30 3.45
N GLU A 58 -2.76 9.15 3.07
CA GLU A 58 -3.53 7.99 2.61
C GLU A 58 -4.13 7.22 3.79
N PHE A 59 -5.23 6.51 3.50
CA PHE A 59 -5.89 5.69 4.50
C PHE A 59 -5.05 4.46 4.84
N CYS A 60 -4.84 4.23 6.12
CA CYS A 60 -4.05 3.12 6.63
C CYS A 60 -4.87 2.25 7.59
N SER A 61 -4.43 1.01 7.73
CA SER A 61 -4.96 0.04 8.67
C SER A 61 -3.81 -0.78 9.22
N GLU A 62 -3.83 -1.03 10.52
CA GLU A 62 -2.93 -1.99 11.17
C GLU A 62 -3.63 -3.33 11.44
N GLU A 63 -4.86 -3.48 10.94
CA GLU A 63 -5.65 -4.69 11.12
C GLU A 63 -5.09 -5.84 10.28
N LEU A 64 -4.91 -6.99 10.93
CA LEU A 64 -4.39 -8.20 10.33
C LEU A 64 -5.44 -9.29 10.39
N ASN A 65 -5.63 -9.97 9.27
CA ASN A 65 -6.38 -11.21 9.20
C ASN A 65 -5.42 -12.36 9.53
N GLU A 66 -5.52 -12.92 10.74
CA GLU A 66 -4.60 -13.96 11.24
C GLU A 66 -4.69 -15.27 10.44
N ASP A 67 -5.88 -15.63 9.96
CA ASP A 67 -6.07 -16.81 9.10
C ASP A 67 -5.34 -16.64 7.76
N LEU A 68 -5.29 -15.39 7.27
CA LEU A 68 -4.70 -15.06 6.00
C LEU A 68 -3.23 -14.64 6.07
N ASP A 69 -2.74 -14.34 7.26
CA ASP A 69 -1.45 -13.67 7.55
C ASP A 69 -1.22 -12.46 6.62
N ALA A 70 -2.26 -11.64 6.48
CA ALA A 70 -2.32 -10.51 5.56
C ALA A 70 -3.12 -9.35 6.17
N TYR A 71 -2.83 -8.12 5.75
CA TYR A 71 -3.55 -6.92 6.19
C TYR A 71 -4.97 -6.90 5.66
N GLU A 72 -5.92 -6.54 6.52
CA GLU A 72 -7.31 -6.33 6.18
C GLU A 72 -7.57 -4.84 5.89
N GLY A 73 -8.30 -4.57 4.81
CA GLY A 73 -8.67 -3.21 4.45
C GLY A 73 -7.56 -2.41 3.78
N TRP A 74 -6.48 -2.01 4.45
CA TRP A 74 -5.42 -1.15 3.90
C TRP A 74 -4.03 -1.62 4.33
N CYS A 75 -2.99 -1.26 3.56
CA CYS A 75 -1.62 -1.49 4.00
C CYS A 75 -1.24 -0.56 5.17
N PRO A 76 -0.21 -0.90 5.95
CA PRO A 76 0.40 0.06 6.86
C PRO A 76 1.10 1.18 6.08
N CYS A 77 1.45 2.24 6.79
CA CYS A 77 2.16 3.37 6.23
C CYS A 77 3.60 3.00 5.83
N GLU A 78 4.17 3.77 4.89
CA GLU A 78 5.59 3.66 4.55
C GLU A 78 6.49 4.05 5.73
N ASP A 79 7.76 3.63 5.67
CA ASP A 79 8.73 3.88 6.72
C ASP A 79 8.85 5.38 7.04
N GLY A 80 8.75 5.72 8.33
CA GLY A 80 8.79 7.11 8.83
C GLY A 80 7.42 7.77 8.99
N LEU A 81 6.35 7.11 8.56
CA LEU A 81 4.97 7.52 8.81
C LEU A 81 4.30 6.61 9.85
N PHE A 82 3.27 7.12 10.50
CA PHE A 82 2.48 6.44 11.51
C PHE A 82 1.01 6.48 11.13
N CYS A 83 0.30 5.38 11.37
CA CYS A 83 -1.14 5.34 11.16
C CYS A 83 -1.86 6.00 12.34
N GLN A 84 -2.41 7.19 12.12
CA GLN A 84 -3.17 7.96 13.11
C GLN A 84 -4.53 8.34 12.53
N ASP A 85 -5.61 8.11 13.28
CA ASP A 85 -6.97 8.39 12.82
C ASP A 85 -7.27 7.79 11.43
N ASN A 86 -6.74 6.58 11.19
CA ASN A 86 -6.80 5.85 9.92
C ASN A 86 -6.10 6.55 8.75
N GLN A 87 -5.19 7.49 9.00
CA GLN A 87 -4.40 8.16 7.97
C GLN A 87 -2.91 8.14 8.31
N CYS A 88 -2.06 8.07 7.30
CA CYS A 88 -0.63 8.16 7.49
C CYS A 88 -0.19 9.59 7.79
N THR A 89 0.46 9.79 8.93
CA THR A 89 1.03 11.08 9.34
C THR A 89 2.49 10.96 9.74
N LEU A 90 3.22 12.08 9.75
CA LEU A 90 4.58 12.15 10.26
C LEU A 90 4.56 12.13 11.80
N ALA A 91 5.53 11.44 12.41
CA ALA A 91 5.70 11.44 13.87
C ALA A 91 5.86 12.85 14.48
N GLU A 92 6.32 13.83 13.70
CA GLU A 92 6.60 15.19 14.19
C GLU A 92 5.34 16.05 14.40
N GLU A 93 4.17 15.65 13.89
CA GLU A 93 2.91 16.40 14.14
C GLU A 93 2.38 16.19 15.58
N PHE A 94 2.90 15.20 16.32
CA PHE A 94 2.50 14.91 17.71
C PHE A 94 2.82 16.03 18.71
N GLU A 95 3.87 16.83 18.48
CA GLU A 95 4.21 17.93 19.41
C GLU A 95 3.28 19.15 19.27
N SER A 96 2.43 19.19 18.24
CA SER A 96 1.56 20.35 17.98
C SER A 96 0.16 20.26 18.59
N LEU A 97 -0.24 19.10 19.14
CA LEU A 97 -1.56 18.88 19.77
C LEU A 97 -1.54 18.93 21.31
N ILE A 98 -0.38 19.28 21.91
CA ILE A 98 -0.22 19.43 23.37
C ILE A 98 0.02 20.91 23.74
N TYR A 99 -0.78 21.84 23.20
CA TYR A 99 -0.79 23.24 23.63
C TYR A 99 -2.20 23.81 23.76
#